data_AF-A0A382KQE8-F1
#
_entry.id   AF-A0A382KQE8-F1
#
_cell.length_a   1.000
_cell.length_b   1.000
_cell.length_c   1.000
_cell.angle_alpha   90.00
_cell.angle_beta   90.00
_cell.angle_gamma   90.00
#
_symmetry.space_group_name_H-M   'P 1'
#
loop_
_entity.id
_entity.type
_entity.pdbx_description
1 polymer ?
#
loop_
_entity_poly.entity_id
_entity_poly.type
_entity_poly.pdbx_seq_one_letter_code
_entity_poly.pdbx_strand_id
1 'polypeptide(L)'
;VPPQDTPDYDEIAHNLLAGEGFVASSNWFGHELRAWRAPLYPLLLAAVYAIWDNHVAVQVVQAILGAVTVLLVYLLTRRLYPPAAIMAGGLAAGYEPLVASANEVMTEALFTTLLVAAVAAAIEARHRPAWYWPAAAGILVGLAALTRSVGLLAAPAILAVSAWEDFPGRRAWQRWLPFAGLLSAGVLAAML
;
A
#
# COMPACT_ATOMS: atom_id res chain seq x y z
N VAL A 1 -4.93 -9.43 16.99
CA VAL A 1 -4.89 -10.46 15.92
C VAL A 1 -4.27 -11.72 16.52
N PRO A 2 -4.57 -12.97 16.11
CA PRO A 2 -3.79 -14.10 16.62
C PRO A 2 -2.31 -13.84 16.32
N PRO A 3 -1.37 -14.12 17.25
CA PRO A 3 0.07 -13.89 17.06
C PRO A 3 0.73 -14.78 15.98
N GLN A 4 -0.06 -15.31 15.04
CA GLN A 4 0.28 -16.37 14.10
C GLN A 4 0.74 -15.86 12.73
N ASP A 5 0.32 -14.65 12.31
CA ASP A 5 0.70 -14.11 11.00
C ASP A 5 2.17 -13.65 10.95
N THR A 6 2.70 -13.14 12.07
CA THR A 6 4.10 -12.69 12.18
C THR A 6 5.10 -13.81 11.82
N PRO A 7 5.03 -15.02 12.43
CA PRO A 7 5.88 -16.14 12.05
C PRO A 7 5.86 -16.48 10.56
N ASP A 8 4.68 -16.48 9.92
CA ASP A 8 4.55 -16.80 8.49
C ASP A 8 5.33 -15.80 7.63
N TYR A 9 5.17 -14.50 7.91
CA TYR A 9 5.85 -13.47 7.14
C TYR A 9 7.36 -13.46 7.36
N ASP A 10 7.81 -13.72 8.59
CA ASP A 10 9.22 -13.84 8.92
C ASP A 10 9.86 -15.03 8.21
N GLU A 11 9.20 -16.19 8.22
CA GLU A 11 9.68 -17.38 7.53
C GLU A 11 9.85 -17.12 6.03
N ILE A 12 8.82 -16.57 5.37
CA ILE A 12 8.88 -16.27 3.94
C ILE A 12 10.03 -15.29 3.62
N ALA A 13 10.24 -14.28 4.47
CA ALA A 13 11.31 -13.31 4.28
C ALA A 13 12.71 -13.94 4.37
N HIS A 14 12.94 -14.84 5.33
CA HIS A 14 14.21 -15.55 5.46
C HIS A 14 14.43 -16.55 4.31
N ASN A 15 13.38 -17.25 3.89
CA ASN A 15 13.45 -18.18 2.76
C ASN A 15 13.75 -17.45 1.44
N LEU A 16 13.26 -16.22 1.26
CA LEU A 16 13.64 -15.36 0.15
C LEU A 16 15.14 -15.03 0.17
N LEU A 17 15.70 -14.71 1.34
CA LEU A 17 17.14 -14.41 1.49
C LEU A 17 18.02 -15.64 1.29
N ALA A 18 17.54 -16.83 1.67
CA ALA A 18 18.21 -18.10 1.43
C ALA A 18 18.09 -18.59 -0.04
N GLY A 19 17.29 -17.93 -0.88
CA GLY A 19 17.09 -18.31 -2.28
C GLY A 19 16.09 -19.44 -2.49
N GLU A 20 15.31 -19.78 -1.47
CA GLU A 20 14.26 -20.81 -1.52
C GLU A 20 12.95 -20.28 -2.12
N GLY A 21 12.77 -18.95 -2.13
CA GLY A 21 11.62 -18.27 -2.73
C GLY A 21 10.47 -18.04 -1.74
N PHE A 22 9.26 -17.82 -2.26
CA PHE A 22 8.06 -17.56 -1.46
C PHE A 22 7.48 -18.85 -0.85
N VAL A 23 8.22 -19.47 0.07
CA VAL A 23 7.86 -20.74 0.70
C VAL A 23 7.55 -20.50 2.18
N ALA A 24 6.46 -21.10 2.68
CA ALA A 24 6.15 -21.17 4.11
C ALA A 24 5.84 -22.63 4.46
N SER A 25 6.57 -23.18 5.43
CA SER A 25 6.46 -24.57 5.91
C SER A 25 5.98 -24.63 7.36
N SER A 26 6.25 -23.59 8.14
CA SER A 26 5.85 -23.46 9.55
C SER A 26 4.49 -22.78 9.74
N ASN A 27 3.60 -22.95 8.76
CA ASN A 27 2.27 -22.35 8.75
C ASN A 27 1.20 -23.24 9.42
N TRP A 28 0.05 -22.67 9.72
CA TRP A 28 -1.07 -23.35 10.38
C TRP A 28 -1.62 -24.57 9.60
N PHE A 29 -1.43 -24.64 8.29
CA PHE A 29 -1.96 -25.71 7.44
C PHE A 29 -1.15 -27.01 7.54
N GLY A 30 0.01 -27.00 8.20
CA GLY A 30 0.82 -28.19 8.46
C GLY A 30 1.44 -28.82 7.21
N HIS A 31 1.51 -28.08 6.11
CA HIS A 31 2.18 -28.47 4.87
C HIS A 31 2.78 -27.25 4.17
N GLU A 32 3.74 -27.50 3.28
CA GLU A 32 4.40 -26.45 2.52
C GLU A 32 3.41 -25.70 1.63
N LEU A 33 3.40 -24.37 1.76
CA LEU A 33 2.66 -23.47 0.90
C LEU A 33 3.64 -22.59 0.12
N ARG A 34 3.36 -22.44 -1.18
CA ARG A 34 4.14 -21.58 -2.08
C ARG A 34 3.28 -20.43 -2.56
N ALA A 35 3.85 -19.23 -2.56
CA ALA A 35 3.22 -18.00 -3.08
C ALA A 35 1.78 -17.74 -2.56
N TRP A 36 1.48 -18.14 -1.33
CA TRP A 36 0.13 -18.04 -0.77
C TRP A 36 -0.18 -16.69 -0.11
N ARG A 37 0.86 -15.93 0.27
CA ARG A 37 0.77 -14.54 0.72
C ARG A 37 1.15 -13.61 -0.42
N ALA A 38 0.56 -12.41 -0.41
CA ALA A 38 0.89 -11.39 -1.39
C ALA A 38 2.37 -10.97 -1.23
N PRO A 39 3.11 -10.75 -2.33
CA PRO A 39 4.57 -10.79 -2.31
C PRO A 39 5.22 -9.50 -1.78
N LEU A 40 4.56 -8.35 -1.85
CA LEU A 40 5.24 -7.07 -1.60
C LEU A 40 5.66 -6.89 -0.15
N TYR A 41 4.87 -7.37 0.80
CA TYR A 41 5.20 -7.28 2.22
C TYR A 41 6.36 -8.22 2.63
N PRO A 42 6.36 -9.53 2.26
CA PRO A 42 7.55 -10.38 2.44
C PRO A 42 8.81 -9.84 1.78
N LEU A 43 8.72 -9.22 0.59
CA LEU A 43 9.86 -8.58 -0.06
C LEU A 43 10.40 -7.39 0.74
N LEU A 44 9.52 -6.58 1.32
CA LEU A 44 9.93 -5.50 2.23
C LEU A 44 10.67 -6.06 3.45
N LEU A 45 10.13 -7.12 4.07
CA LEU A 45 10.75 -7.77 5.22
C LEU A 45 12.11 -8.35 4.87
N ALA A 46 12.23 -9.07 3.75
CA ALA A 46 13.50 -9.60 3.27
C ALA A 46 14.54 -8.48 3.09
N ALA A 47 14.14 -7.33 2.51
CA ALA A 47 15.02 -6.17 2.37
C ALA A 47 15.46 -5.59 3.72
N VAL A 48 14.58 -5.56 4.73
CA VAL A 48 14.93 -5.10 6.07
C VAL A 48 15.88 -6.10 6.74
N TYR A 49 15.56 -7.38 6.74
CA TYR A 49 16.37 -8.45 7.34
C TYR A 49 17.73 -8.63 6.67
N ALA A 50 17.86 -8.34 5.37
CA ALA A 50 19.14 -8.34 4.67
C ALA A 50 20.15 -7.31 5.23
N ILE A 51 19.65 -6.22 5.83
CA ILE A 51 20.49 -5.14 6.37
C ILE A 51 20.55 -5.22 7.90
N TRP A 52 19.39 -5.45 8.54
CA TRP A 52 19.19 -5.56 9.97
C TRP A 52 18.29 -6.74 10.28
N ASP A 53 18.89 -7.88 10.59
CA ASP A 53 18.20 -9.11 10.96
C ASP A 53 17.60 -9.02 12.39
N ASN A 54 16.58 -8.17 12.55
CA ASN A 54 15.91 -7.92 13.82
C ASN A 54 14.51 -7.32 13.63
N HIS A 55 13.52 -7.85 14.34
CA HIS A 55 12.14 -7.35 14.43
C HIS A 55 12.03 -5.87 14.77
N VAL A 56 12.93 -5.32 15.60
CA VAL A 56 12.92 -3.89 15.93
C VAL A 56 13.12 -3.03 14.68
N ALA A 57 13.95 -3.47 13.73
CA ALA A 57 14.15 -2.74 12.47
C ALA A 57 12.86 -2.70 11.65
N VAL A 58 12.12 -3.82 11.61
CA VAL A 58 10.79 -3.90 10.96
C VAL A 58 9.82 -2.94 11.64
N GLN A 59 9.71 -2.97 12.97
CA GLN A 59 8.84 -2.06 13.72
C GLN A 59 9.17 -0.59 13.47
N VAL A 60 10.46 -0.23 13.38
CA VAL A 60 10.90 1.12 13.03
C VAL A 60 10.45 1.51 11.62
N VAL A 61 10.64 0.63 10.62
CA VAL A 61 10.18 0.86 9.24
C VAL A 61 8.67 1.05 9.20
N GLN A 62 7.90 0.22 9.91
CA GLN A 62 6.45 0.35 9.99
C GLN A 62 6.01 1.63 10.71
N ALA A 63 6.72 2.06 11.76
CA ALA A 63 6.46 3.33 12.43
C ALA A 63 6.72 4.53 11.50
N ILE A 64 7.77 4.47 10.68
CA ILE A 64 8.02 5.47 9.64
C ILE A 64 6.89 5.49 8.61
N LEU A 65 6.43 4.34 8.14
CA LEU A 65 5.28 4.24 7.23
C LEU A 65 4.00 4.82 7.86
N GLY A 66 3.75 4.55 9.14
CA GLY A 66 2.67 5.15 9.91
C GLY A 66 2.77 6.68 9.96
N ALA A 67 3.96 7.22 10.25
CA ALA A 67 4.21 8.66 10.25
C ALA A 67 4.01 9.30 8.86
N VAL A 68 4.43 8.62 7.79
CA VAL A 68 4.17 9.03 6.41
C VAL A 68 2.66 9.05 6.13
N THR A 69 1.92 8.04 6.59
CA THR A 69 0.46 8.01 6.46
C THR A 69 -0.19 9.22 7.14
N VAL A 70 0.20 9.55 8.38
CA VAL A 70 -0.29 10.73 9.10
C VAL A 70 0.01 12.03 8.33
N LEU A 71 1.24 12.16 7.81
CA LEU A 71 1.63 13.31 7.01
C LEU A 71 0.80 13.42 5.73
N LEU A 72 0.58 12.32 5.02
CA LEU A 72 -0.24 12.29 3.82
C LEU A 72 -1.69 12.68 4.11
N VAL A 73 -2.28 12.19 5.21
CA VAL A 73 -3.62 12.60 5.66
C VAL A 73 -3.66 14.11 5.90
N TYR A 74 -2.69 14.66 6.65
CA TYR A 74 -2.59 16.10 6.87
C TYR A 74 -2.51 16.88 5.55
N LEU A 75 -1.64 16.47 4.61
CA LEU A 75 -1.45 17.15 3.33
C LEU A 75 -2.71 17.08 2.45
N LEU A 76 -3.36 15.93 2.40
CA LEU A 76 -4.62 15.71 1.70
C LEU A 76 -5.72 16.62 2.26
N THR A 77 -5.92 16.61 3.57
CA THR A 77 -6.92 17.48 4.21
C THR A 77 -6.55 18.94 4.04
N ARG A 78 -5.27 19.32 4.14
CA ARG A 78 -4.83 20.71 3.87
C ARG A 78 -5.15 21.16 2.46
N ARG A 79 -5.08 20.24 1.49
CA ARG A 79 -5.38 20.52 0.09
C ARG A 79 -6.88 20.68 -0.15
N LEU A 80 -7.70 19.81 0.44
CA LEU A 80 -9.15 19.74 0.21
C LEU A 80 -9.93 20.71 1.10
N TYR A 81 -9.55 20.81 2.37
CA TYR A 81 -10.23 21.62 3.38
C TYR A 81 -9.22 22.09 4.46
N PRO A 82 -8.45 23.16 4.18
CA PRO A 82 -7.37 23.65 5.05
C PRO A 82 -7.70 23.78 6.54
N PRO A 83 -8.90 24.26 6.95
CA PRO A 83 -9.23 24.43 8.36
C PRO A 83 -9.21 23.12 9.17
N ALA A 84 -9.44 21.97 8.55
CA ALA A 84 -9.47 20.68 9.26
C ALA A 84 -8.13 19.93 9.24
N ALA A 85 -7.09 20.45 8.57
CA ALA A 85 -5.87 19.70 8.32
C ALA A 85 -5.17 19.21 9.59
N ILE A 86 -4.99 20.11 10.57
CA ILE A 86 -4.35 19.79 11.85
C ILE A 86 -5.20 18.77 12.63
N MET A 87 -6.52 18.95 12.64
CA MET A 87 -7.42 18.03 13.31
C MET A 87 -7.39 16.63 12.67
N ALA A 88 -7.43 16.53 11.34
CA ALA A 88 -7.36 15.26 10.63
C ALA A 88 -6.02 14.55 10.85
N GLY A 89 -4.91 15.28 10.79
CA GLY A 89 -3.58 14.74 11.10
C GLY A 89 -3.47 14.27 12.56
N GLY A 90 -4.01 15.06 13.51
CA GLY A 90 -4.03 14.70 14.92
C GLY A 90 -4.89 13.46 15.22
N LEU A 91 -6.06 13.35 14.58
CA LEU A 91 -6.91 12.18 14.67
C LEU A 91 -6.23 10.95 14.08
N ALA A 92 -5.56 11.07 12.93
CA ALA A 92 -4.80 9.97 12.34
C ALA A 92 -3.62 9.53 13.24
N ALA A 93 -2.90 10.48 13.84
CA ALA A 93 -1.79 10.20 14.75
C ALA A 93 -2.24 9.52 16.05
N GLY A 94 -3.42 9.87 16.56
CA GLY A 94 -4.00 9.30 17.77
C GLY A 94 -4.89 8.07 17.53
N TYR A 95 -5.08 7.64 16.29
CA TYR A 95 -5.94 6.51 15.96
C TYR A 95 -5.24 5.20 16.30
N GLU A 96 -5.68 4.58 17.40
CA GLU A 96 -5.07 3.37 17.97
C GLU A 96 -4.76 2.28 16.94
N PRO A 97 -5.63 1.94 15.97
CA PRO A 97 -5.32 0.89 15.00
C PRO A 97 -4.12 1.22 14.10
N LEU A 98 -3.91 2.49 13.74
CA LEU A 98 -2.75 2.91 12.96
C LEU A 98 -1.45 2.82 13.77
N VAL A 99 -1.52 3.11 15.07
CA VAL A 99 -0.38 3.01 15.98
C VAL A 99 -0.06 1.54 16.30
N ALA A 100 -1.09 0.74 16.59
CA ALA A 100 -0.96 -0.68 16.90
C ALA A 100 -0.39 -1.48 15.73
N SER A 101 -0.78 -1.13 14.49
CA SER A 101 -0.27 -1.76 13.26
C SER A 101 1.25 -1.64 13.07
N ALA A 102 1.92 -0.72 13.77
CA ALA A 102 3.38 -0.60 13.70
C ALA A 102 4.11 -1.58 14.63
N ASN A 103 3.43 -2.14 15.63
CA ASN A 103 4.05 -3.03 16.62
C ASN A 103 4.05 -4.51 16.21
N GLU A 104 3.08 -4.92 15.40
CA GLU A 104 2.98 -6.28 14.87
C GLU A 104 3.55 -6.33 13.45
N VAL A 105 4.25 -7.42 13.08
CA VAL A 105 4.77 -7.64 11.72
C VAL A 105 3.58 -7.94 10.82
N MET A 106 2.99 -6.89 10.27
CA MET A 106 1.71 -6.95 9.58
C MET A 106 1.70 -6.04 8.34
N THR A 107 0.88 -6.45 7.37
CA THR A 107 0.73 -5.75 6.08
C THR A 107 0.15 -4.34 6.17
N GLU A 108 -0.48 -4.02 7.29
CA GLU A 108 -1.42 -2.93 7.51
C GLU A 108 -0.75 -1.57 7.35
N ALA A 109 0.44 -1.39 7.91
CA ALA A 109 1.19 -0.13 7.82
C ALA A 109 1.57 0.19 6.37
N LEU A 110 2.11 -0.79 5.66
CA LEU A 110 2.51 -0.64 4.25
C LEU A 110 1.29 -0.43 3.35
N PHE A 111 0.26 -1.28 3.49
CA PHE A 111 -0.96 -1.19 2.72
C PHE A 111 -1.64 0.18 2.86
N THR A 112 -1.79 0.66 4.10
CA THR A 112 -2.46 1.94 4.36
C THR A 112 -1.68 3.10 3.79
N THR A 113 -0.35 3.08 3.93
CA THR A 113 0.53 4.12 3.35
C THR A 113 0.37 4.19 1.84
N LEU A 114 0.44 3.03 1.15
CA LEU A 114 0.28 2.94 -0.30
C LEU A 114 -1.10 3.40 -0.76
N LEU A 115 -2.15 3.01 -0.02
CA LEU A 115 -3.53 3.38 -0.34
C LEU A 115 -3.75 4.90 -0.22
N VAL A 116 -3.30 5.51 0.87
CA VAL A 116 -3.44 6.96 1.08
C VAL A 116 -2.60 7.74 0.06
N ALA A 117 -1.39 7.25 -0.26
CA ALA A 117 -0.55 7.82 -1.30
C ALA A 117 -1.21 7.72 -2.70
N ALA A 118 -1.85 6.59 -3.02
CA ALA A 118 -2.58 6.42 -4.28
C ALA A 118 -3.71 7.44 -4.43
N VAL A 119 -4.49 7.65 -3.36
CA VAL A 119 -5.54 8.66 -3.32
C VAL A 119 -4.96 10.07 -3.48
N ALA A 120 -3.85 10.38 -2.81
CA ALA A 120 -3.16 11.66 -2.96
C ALA A 120 -2.68 11.92 -4.39
N ALA A 121 -2.08 10.92 -5.03
CA ALA A 121 -1.66 11.01 -6.42
C ALA A 121 -2.85 11.19 -7.38
N ALA A 122 -3.95 10.48 -7.15
CA ALA A 122 -5.18 10.64 -7.92
C ALA A 122 -5.79 12.04 -7.77
N ILE A 123 -5.74 12.63 -6.57
CA ILE A 123 -6.20 14.01 -6.34
C ILE A 123 -5.28 15.01 -7.04
N GLU A 124 -3.95 14.84 -6.99
CA GLU A 124 -3.03 15.75 -7.70
C GLU A 124 -3.12 15.62 -9.23
N ALA A 125 -3.45 14.43 -9.76
CA ALA A 125 -3.73 14.22 -11.19
C ALA A 125 -4.85 15.12 -11.71
N ARG A 126 -5.80 15.50 -10.85
CA ARG A 126 -6.91 16.40 -11.19
C ARG A 126 -6.47 17.86 -11.25
N HIS A 127 -5.55 18.25 -10.37
CA HIS A 127 -5.14 19.65 -10.23
C HIS A 127 -3.97 20.02 -11.14
N ARG A 128 -3.16 19.04 -11.54
CA ARG A 128 -1.96 19.28 -12.36
C ARG A 128 -2.08 18.52 -13.68
N PRO A 129 -1.86 19.18 -14.83
CA PRO A 129 -1.93 18.55 -16.15
C PRO A 129 -0.66 17.72 -16.44
N ALA A 130 -0.37 16.74 -15.60
CA ALA A 130 0.85 15.95 -15.64
C ALA A 130 0.52 14.45 -15.68
N TRP A 131 1.09 13.74 -16.66
CA TRP A 131 0.85 12.30 -16.87
C TRP A 131 1.39 11.43 -15.73
N TYR A 132 2.39 11.92 -14.99
CA TYR A 132 3.04 11.16 -13.93
C TYR A 132 2.17 10.99 -12.68
N TRP A 133 1.16 11.84 -12.44
CA TRP A 133 0.24 11.67 -11.31
C TRP A 133 -0.72 10.49 -11.47
N PRO A 134 -1.48 10.36 -12.59
CA PRO A 134 -2.28 9.18 -12.82
C PRO A 134 -1.41 7.91 -12.96
N ALA A 135 -0.19 8.03 -13.50
CA ALA A 135 0.77 6.93 -13.49
C ALA A 135 1.13 6.48 -12.06
N ALA A 136 1.52 7.43 -11.20
CA ALA A 136 1.84 7.17 -9.80
C ALA A 136 0.65 6.56 -9.04
N ALA A 137 -0.57 7.07 -9.26
CA ALA A 137 -1.78 6.50 -8.67
C ALA A 137 -1.97 5.03 -9.10
N GLY A 138 -1.81 4.70 -10.39
CA GLY A 138 -1.94 3.33 -10.89
C GLY A 138 -0.89 2.39 -10.29
N ILE A 139 0.37 2.82 -10.22
CA ILE A 139 1.47 2.08 -9.57
C ILE A 139 1.16 1.85 -8.10
N LEU A 140 0.75 2.88 -7.36
CA LEU A 140 0.49 2.78 -5.93
C LEU A 140 -0.71 1.87 -5.62
N VAL A 141 -1.77 1.89 -6.45
CA VAL A 141 -2.88 0.93 -6.34
C VAL A 141 -2.40 -0.49 -6.64
N GLY A 142 -1.56 -0.69 -7.67
CA GLY A 142 -0.96 -1.99 -7.97
C GLY A 142 -0.10 -2.52 -6.82
N LEU A 143 0.75 -1.68 -6.23
CA LEU A 143 1.54 -2.04 -5.06
C LEU A 143 0.65 -2.33 -3.84
N ALA A 144 -0.42 -1.56 -3.62
CA ALA A 144 -1.40 -1.85 -2.57
C ALA A 144 -2.08 -3.20 -2.80
N ALA A 145 -2.43 -3.54 -4.05
CA ALA A 145 -2.97 -4.85 -4.40
C ALA A 145 -1.99 -6.01 -4.13
N LEU A 146 -0.68 -5.78 -4.36
CA LEU A 146 0.39 -6.73 -4.07
C LEU A 146 0.74 -6.86 -2.58
N THR A 147 0.18 -6.02 -1.72
CA THR A 147 0.22 -6.21 -0.26
C THR A 147 -1.05 -6.87 0.25
N ARG A 148 -2.22 -6.41 -0.22
CA ARG A 148 -3.52 -7.00 0.07
C ARG A 148 -4.43 -6.84 -1.14
N SER A 149 -5.04 -7.92 -1.60
CA SER A 149 -5.90 -7.94 -2.80
C SER A 149 -7.08 -6.94 -2.73
N VAL A 150 -7.55 -6.61 -1.53
CA VAL A 150 -8.57 -5.57 -1.28
C VAL A 150 -8.16 -4.19 -1.80
N GLY A 151 -6.86 -3.93 -1.95
CA GLY A 151 -6.33 -2.70 -2.56
C GLY A 151 -6.81 -2.46 -3.98
N LEU A 152 -7.16 -3.52 -4.73
CA LEU A 152 -7.73 -3.40 -6.07
C LEU A 152 -9.05 -2.63 -6.08
N LEU A 153 -9.79 -2.59 -4.96
CA LEU A 153 -11.03 -1.82 -4.86
C LEU A 153 -10.81 -0.30 -4.99
N ALA A 154 -9.58 0.18 -4.76
CA ALA A 154 -9.24 1.58 -4.98
C ALA A 154 -9.33 1.97 -6.47
N ALA A 155 -9.05 1.04 -7.39
CA ALA A 155 -9.09 1.30 -8.82
C ALA A 155 -10.49 1.71 -9.34
N PRO A 156 -11.55 0.90 -9.16
CA PRO A 156 -12.89 1.30 -9.59
C PRO A 156 -13.38 2.54 -8.83
N ALA A 157 -13.02 2.72 -7.56
CA ALA A 157 -13.38 3.92 -6.82
C ALA A 157 -12.78 5.20 -7.43
N ILE A 158 -11.46 5.21 -7.71
CA ILE A 158 -10.78 6.34 -8.34
C ILE A 158 -11.36 6.61 -9.74
N LEU A 159 -11.56 5.57 -10.55
CA LEU A 159 -12.10 5.70 -11.90
C LEU A 159 -13.56 6.19 -11.88
N ALA A 160 -14.40 5.71 -10.97
CA ALA A 160 -15.80 6.13 -10.86
C ALA A 160 -15.91 7.61 -10.47
N VAL A 161 -15.15 8.06 -9.47
CA VAL A 161 -15.10 9.47 -9.08
C VAL A 161 -14.60 10.34 -10.24
N SER A 162 -13.57 9.89 -10.95
CA SER A 162 -13.01 10.62 -12.09
C SER A 162 -14.01 10.70 -13.25
N ALA A 163 -14.68 9.60 -13.59
CA ALA A 163 -15.68 9.56 -14.66
C ALA A 163 -16.91 10.42 -14.35
N TRP A 164 -17.36 10.44 -13.10
CA TRP A 164 -18.48 11.28 -12.66
C TRP A 164 -18.20 12.77 -12.87
N GLU A 165 -16.98 13.21 -12.56
CA GLU A 165 -16.59 14.61 -12.70
C GLU A 165 -16.20 15.01 -14.13
N ASP A 166 -15.65 14.07 -14.91
CA ASP A 166 -15.27 14.27 -16.31
C ASP A 166 -16.46 14.20 -17.29
N PHE A 167 -17.63 13.76 -16.81
CA PHE A 167 -18.87 13.60 -17.59
C PHE A 167 -19.29 14.83 -18.43
N PRO A 168 -18.98 16.09 -18.04
CA PRO A 168 -19.26 17.27 -18.89
C PRO A 168 -18.23 17.54 -20.00
N GLY A 169 -17.05 16.91 -20.02
CA GLY A 169 -15.90 17.31 -20.85
C GLY A 169 -15.39 16.21 -21.79
N ARG A 170 -15.70 16.30 -23.09
CA ARG A 170 -15.24 15.34 -24.11
C ARG A 170 -13.72 15.42 -24.38
N ARG A 171 -12.91 14.77 -23.52
CA ARG A 171 -11.55 14.19 -23.74
C ARG A 171 -10.74 13.98 -22.44
N ALA A 172 -11.30 14.30 -21.27
CA ALA A 172 -10.57 14.17 -20.00
C ALA A 172 -10.14 12.72 -19.66
N TRP A 173 -10.89 11.72 -20.13
CA TRP A 173 -10.59 10.29 -19.95
C TRP A 173 -9.21 9.84 -20.46
N GLN A 174 -8.65 10.52 -21.48
CA GLN A 174 -7.32 10.18 -22.03
C GLN A 174 -6.20 10.38 -21.01
N ARG A 175 -6.39 11.23 -20.00
CA ARG A 175 -5.42 11.45 -18.92
C ARG A 175 -5.28 10.25 -17.98
N TRP A 176 -6.27 9.35 -17.97
CA TRP A 176 -6.28 8.14 -17.14
C TRP A 176 -5.77 6.89 -17.87
N LEU A 177 -5.38 7.00 -19.14
CA LEU A 177 -4.66 5.95 -19.88
C LEU A 177 -3.41 5.44 -19.13
N PRO A 178 -2.50 6.28 -18.60
CA PRO A 178 -1.36 5.79 -17.83
C PRO A 178 -1.77 5.09 -16.53
N PHE A 179 -2.83 5.53 -15.87
CA PHE A 179 -3.38 4.86 -14.68
C PHE A 179 -3.83 3.43 -15.02
N ALA A 180 -4.66 3.28 -16.06
CA ALA A 180 -5.16 1.98 -16.50
C ALA A 180 -4.04 1.04 -16.95
N GLY A 181 -3.05 1.56 -17.69
CA GLY A 181 -1.89 0.78 -18.14
C GLY A 181 -1.00 0.27 -17.00
N LEU A 182 -0.71 1.12 -16.01
CA LEU A 182 0.15 0.74 -14.89
C LEU A 182 -0.57 -0.11 -13.84
N LEU A 183 -1.87 0.12 -13.65
CA LEU A 183 -2.72 -0.75 -12.84
C LEU A 183 -2.76 -2.16 -13.43
N SER A 184 -3.02 -2.29 -14.74
CA SER A 184 -3.10 -3.60 -15.40
C SER A 184 -1.76 -4.34 -15.36
N ALA A 185 -0.63 -3.65 -15.51
CA ALA A 185 0.69 -4.24 -15.27
C ALA A 185 0.84 -4.77 -13.83
N GLY A 186 0.35 -4.02 -12.83
CA GLY A 186 0.35 -4.44 -11.42
C GLY A 186 -0.57 -5.64 -11.15
N VAL A 187 -1.76 -5.68 -11.74
CA VAL A 187 -2.69 -6.82 -11.63
C VAL A 187 -2.12 -8.07 -12.29
N LEU A 188 -1.51 -7.92 -13.48
CA LEU A 188 -0.85 -9.03 -14.16
C LEU A 188 0.34 -9.56 -13.37
N ALA A 189 1.13 -8.68 -12.77
CA ALA A 189 2.21 -9.07 -11.85
C ALA A 189 1.70 -9.77 -10.58
N ALA A 190 0.46 -9.50 -10.15
CA ALA A 190 -0.16 -10.19 -9.02
C ALA A 190 -0.73 -11.57 -9.37
N MET A 191 -0.90 -11.87 -10.67
CA MET A 191 -1.45 -13.14 -11.17
C MET A 191 -0.37 -14.14 -11.63
N LEU A 192 0.88 -13.71 -11.73
CA LEU A 192 2.06 -14.50 -12.11
C LEU A 192 2.82 -14.95 -10.87
#